data_AF-K1UM83-F1
#
_entry.id   AF-K1UM83-F1
#
_cell.length_a   1.000
_cell.length_b   1.000
_cell.length_c   1.000
_cell.angle_alpha   90.00
_cell.angle_beta   90.00
_cell.angle_gamma   90.00
#
_symmetry.space_group_name_H-M   'P 1'
#
loop_
_entity.id
_entity.type
_entity.pdbx_description
1 polymer ?
#
loop_
_entity_poly.entity_id
_entity_poly.type
_entity_poly.pdbx_seq_one_letter_code
_entity_poly.pdbx_strand_id
1 'polypeptide(L)'
;SFFTTGGIRGGKKKMDKFYPRSFNMGVRAEVYKALGGFSKMRFGEDIDFSIRIFQGGYACRLFPEAWVWHKRRTDLKKFFKQVHNSGIARINLYKKYPESLKVVHLLPATFYYRNCIPVVMFVGL
;
A
#
# COMPACT_ATOMS: atom_id res chain seq x y z
N SER A 1 -2.19 -24.30 2.30
CA SER A 1 -2.96 -23.78 1.15
C SER A 1 -2.06 -22.85 0.34
N PHE A 2 -1.74 -23.22 -0.89
CA PHE A 2 -0.82 -22.49 -1.78
C PHE A 2 -1.47 -21.22 -2.37
N PHE A 3 -2.81 -21.23 -2.50
CA PHE A 3 -3.60 -20.16 -3.11
C PHE A 3 -4.22 -19.17 -2.11
N THR A 4 -4.03 -19.34 -0.81
CA THR A 4 -4.49 -18.35 0.17
C THR A 4 -3.46 -17.25 0.36
N THR A 5 -3.90 -16.09 0.84
CA THR A 5 -3.03 -14.96 1.21
C THR A 5 -1.92 -15.35 2.19
N GLY A 6 -2.08 -16.44 2.95
CA GLY A 6 -1.04 -17.03 3.80
C GLY A 6 0.05 -17.78 3.03
N GLY A 7 -0.29 -18.48 1.95
CA GLY A 7 0.67 -19.22 1.11
C GLY A 7 1.55 -18.31 0.26
N ILE A 8 0.95 -17.27 -0.34
CA ILE A 8 1.68 -16.28 -1.17
C ILE A 8 2.58 -15.37 -0.29
N ARG A 9 2.18 -15.08 0.96
CA ARG A 9 3.00 -14.28 1.90
C ARG A 9 4.06 -15.08 2.65
N GLY A 10 3.97 -16.42 2.69
CA GLY A 10 4.91 -17.30 3.40
C GLY A 10 6.18 -17.64 2.63
N GLY A 11 6.29 -17.25 1.35
CA GLY A 11 7.49 -17.46 0.55
C GLY A 11 8.66 -16.60 1.03
N LYS A 12 9.77 -17.24 1.45
CA LYS A 12 11.02 -16.57 1.91
C LYS A 12 11.65 -15.63 0.87
N LYS A 13 11.22 -15.67 -0.40
CA LYS A 13 11.66 -14.75 -1.46
C LYS A 13 10.57 -13.69 -1.72
N LYS A 14 10.79 -12.47 -1.24
CA LYS A 14 10.03 -11.31 -1.72
C LYS A 14 10.51 -10.98 -3.14
N MET A 15 9.63 -11.15 -4.12
CA MET A 15 9.87 -10.72 -5.50
C MET A 15 9.82 -9.18 -5.67
N ASP A 16 9.43 -8.43 -4.63
CA ASP A 16 9.18 -7.00 -4.74
C ASP A 16 10.01 -6.20 -3.72
N LYS A 17 10.38 -4.97 -4.10
CA LYS A 17 11.16 -4.04 -3.27
C LYS A 17 10.37 -3.75 -1.98
N PHE A 18 11.01 -3.87 -0.81
CA PHE A 18 10.33 -3.62 0.45
C PHE A 18 10.16 -2.12 0.68
N TYR A 19 8.94 -1.61 0.50
CA TYR A 19 8.59 -0.24 0.88
C TYR A 19 8.18 -0.22 2.36
N PRO A 20 9.01 0.35 3.26
CA PRO A 20 8.68 0.46 4.67
C PRO A 20 7.40 1.31 4.88
N ARG A 21 6.65 1.02 5.94
CA ARG A 21 5.37 1.67 6.24
C ARG A 21 5.41 2.28 7.63
N SER A 22 4.76 3.42 7.82
CA SER A 22 4.90 4.23 9.05
C SER A 22 4.53 3.49 10.34
N PHE A 23 3.68 2.46 10.28
CA PHE A 23 3.25 1.70 11.44
C PHE A 23 4.33 0.79 12.06
N ASN A 24 5.42 0.48 11.32
CA ASN A 24 6.56 -0.29 11.82
C ASN A 24 7.83 0.06 11.00
N MET A 25 8.26 1.31 11.10
CA MET A 25 9.39 1.86 10.36
C MET A 25 10.32 2.62 11.32
N GLY A 26 11.62 2.37 11.21
CA GLY A 26 12.67 3.19 11.79
C GLY A 26 13.51 3.85 10.69
N VAL A 27 13.92 5.09 10.91
CA VAL A 27 14.67 5.90 9.93
C VAL A 27 15.79 6.63 10.65
N ARG A 28 16.99 6.65 10.08
CA ARG A 28 18.11 7.45 10.62
C ARG A 28 17.72 8.93 10.62
N ALA A 29 18.00 9.63 11.70
CA ALA A 29 17.62 11.03 11.86
C ALA A 29 18.19 11.92 10.74
N GLU A 30 19.43 11.66 10.31
CA GLU A 30 20.08 12.37 9.18
C GLU A 30 19.32 12.18 7.87
N VAL A 31 18.86 10.96 7.56
CA VAL A 31 18.11 10.65 6.33
C VAL A 31 16.75 11.32 6.36
N TYR A 32 16.07 11.31 7.51
CA TYR A 32 14.79 12.00 7.67
C TYR A 32 14.92 13.50 7.43
N LYS A 33 15.96 14.14 7.99
CA LYS A 33 16.25 15.56 7.78
C LYS A 33 16.64 15.86 6.33
N ALA A 34 17.53 15.07 5.75
CA ALA A 34 18.01 15.24 4.37
C ALA A 34 16.88 15.14 3.34
N LEU A 35 15.88 14.27 3.58
CA LEU A 35 14.73 14.10 2.71
C LEU A 35 13.57 15.05 3.01
N GLY A 36 13.67 15.92 4.03
CA GLY A 36 12.61 16.85 4.41
C GLY A 36 11.39 16.20 5.10
N GLY A 37 11.56 15.01 5.67
CA GLY A 37 10.53 14.30 6.43
C GLY A 37 9.29 13.87 5.63
N PHE A 38 8.16 13.67 6.31
CA PHE A 38 6.90 13.33 5.65
C PHE A 38 6.32 14.54 4.88
N SER A 39 5.73 14.26 3.72
CA SER A 39 5.03 15.28 2.95
C SER A 39 3.70 15.66 3.59
N LYS A 40 3.10 16.77 3.13
CA LYS A 40 1.75 17.21 3.54
C LYS A 40 0.62 16.31 3.00
N MET A 41 0.93 15.18 2.38
CA MET A 41 -0.08 14.25 1.87
C MET A 41 -0.92 13.72 3.03
N ARG A 42 -2.25 13.82 2.91
CA ARG A 42 -3.16 13.32 3.94
C ARG A 42 -3.18 11.79 4.02
N PHE A 43 -3.00 11.13 2.87
CA PHE A 43 -2.98 9.67 2.75
C PHE A 43 -1.85 9.27 1.81
N GLY A 44 -1.00 8.33 2.24
CA GLY A 44 0.10 7.78 1.44
C GLY A 44 1.42 8.53 1.61
N GLU A 45 1.52 9.38 2.62
CA GLU A 45 2.73 10.09 3.04
C GLU A 45 3.89 9.14 3.36
N ASP A 46 3.58 7.95 3.87
CA ASP A 46 4.56 6.90 4.17
C ASP A 46 5.15 6.25 2.90
N ILE A 47 4.32 6.04 1.88
CA ILE A 47 4.74 5.54 0.56
C ILE A 47 5.52 6.63 -0.18
N ASP A 48 5.03 7.87 -0.16
CA ASP A 48 5.75 9.03 -0.70
C ASP A 48 7.16 9.15 -0.10
N PHE A 49 7.27 9.05 1.22
CA PHE A 49 8.56 9.09 1.89
C PHE A 49 9.44 7.90 1.51
N SER A 50 8.88 6.70 1.40
CA SER A 50 9.63 5.50 0.96
C SER A 50 10.14 5.61 -0.48
N ILE A 51 9.35 6.20 -1.39
CA ILE A 51 9.79 6.49 -2.76
C ILE A 51 10.98 7.45 -2.72
N ARG A 52 10.91 8.52 -1.92
CA ARG A 52 12.01 9.48 -1.77
C ARG A 52 13.27 8.85 -1.15
N ILE A 53 13.13 7.94 -0.18
CA ILE A 53 14.25 7.16 0.35
C ILE A 53 14.96 6.40 -0.79
N PHE A 54 14.20 5.71 -1.64
CA PHE A 54 14.79 4.98 -2.76
C PHE A 54 15.37 5.87 -3.85
N GLN A 55 14.73 6.99 -4.17
CA GLN A 55 15.24 7.97 -5.13
C GLN A 55 16.52 8.65 -4.62
N GLY A 56 16.64 8.83 -3.30
CA GLY A 56 17.85 9.34 -2.64
C GLY A 56 18.98 8.31 -2.50
N GLY A 57 18.85 7.11 -3.08
CA GLY A 57 19.88 6.07 -3.05
C GLY A 57 20.04 5.35 -1.71
N TYR A 58 19.14 5.57 -0.75
CA TYR A 58 19.20 4.93 0.56
C TYR A 58 18.67 3.49 0.50
N ALA A 59 19.26 2.63 1.33
CA ALA A 59 18.86 1.23 1.46
C ALA A 59 17.76 1.04 2.52
N CYS A 60 16.78 0.17 2.23
CA CYS A 60 15.78 -0.27 3.20
C CYS A 60 16.04 -1.73 3.60
N ARG A 61 15.93 -2.02 4.90
CA ARG A 61 16.02 -3.37 5.45
C ARG A 61 14.77 -3.69 6.27
N LEU A 62 14.28 -4.91 6.13
CA LEU A 62 13.24 -5.47 6.99
C LEU A 62 13.90 -6.31 8.08
N PHE A 63 13.46 -6.15 9.33
CA PHE A 63 13.85 -6.97 10.47
C PHE A 63 12.66 -7.87 10.85
N PRO A 64 12.63 -9.15 10.43
CA PRO A 64 11.48 -10.04 10.67
C PRO A 64 11.15 -10.23 12.16
N GLU A 65 12.17 -10.22 13.01
CA GLU A 65 12.05 -10.40 14.47
C GLU A 65 11.53 -9.15 15.20
N ALA A 66 11.53 -7.98 14.53
CA ALA A 66 11.05 -6.72 15.10
C ALA A 66 9.54 -6.55 14.82
N TRP A 67 8.74 -7.36 15.49
CA TRP A 67 7.29 -7.39 15.31
C TRP A 67 6.60 -6.39 16.26
N VAL A 68 5.43 -5.90 15.84
CA VAL A 68 4.58 -5.01 16.63
C VAL A 68 3.12 -5.47 16.55
N TRP A 69 2.35 -5.22 17.61
CA TRP A 69 0.92 -5.51 17.62
C TRP A 69 0.13 -4.43 16.90
N HIS A 70 -0.75 -4.84 15.98
CA HIS A 70 -1.70 -3.93 15.32
C HIS A 70 -3.14 -4.33 15.60
N LYS A 71 -3.92 -3.40 16.16
CA LYS A 71 -5.38 -3.56 16.24
C LYS A 71 -5.98 -3.40 14.86
N ARG A 72 -6.65 -4.46 14.37
CA ARG A 72 -7.37 -4.41 13.09
C ARG A 72 -8.73 -3.74 13.28
N ARG A 73 -9.19 -3.08 12.22
CA ARG A 73 -10.58 -2.60 12.13
C ARG A 73 -11.47 -3.81 11.83
N THR A 74 -12.51 -4.01 12.62
CA THR A 74 -13.48 -5.11 12.47
C THR A 74 -14.80 -4.67 11.85
N ASP A 75 -15.03 -3.36 11.78
CA ASP A 75 -16.25 -2.77 11.22
C ASP A 75 -16.14 -2.54 9.71
N LEU A 76 -17.16 -2.98 8.98
CA LEU A 76 -17.21 -2.93 7.52
C LEU A 76 -17.26 -1.49 6.99
N LYS A 77 -17.98 -0.58 7.67
CA LYS A 77 -18.04 0.84 7.28
C LYS A 77 -16.66 1.50 7.38
N LYS A 78 -15.93 1.25 8.46
CA LYS A 78 -14.54 1.70 8.64
C LYS A 78 -13.60 1.07 7.62
N PHE A 79 -13.81 -0.18 7.24
CA PHE A 79 -13.05 -0.84 6.19
C PHE A 79 -13.25 -0.15 4.83
N PHE A 80 -14.50 0.09 4.41
CA PHE A 80 -14.79 0.80 3.16
C PHE A 80 -14.14 2.19 3.13
N LYS A 81 -14.23 2.95 4.22
CA LYS A 81 -13.56 4.25 4.33
C LYS A 81 -12.04 4.14 4.17
N GLN A 82 -11.42 3.10 4.76
CA GLN A 82 -9.99 2.85 4.61
C GLN A 82 -9.60 2.53 3.17
N VAL A 83 -10.36 1.66 2.49
CA VAL A 83 -10.11 1.29 1.09
C VAL A 83 -10.26 2.50 0.19
N HIS A 84 -11.31 3.30 0.37
CA HIS A 84 -11.54 4.53 -0.38
C HIS A 84 -10.37 5.52 -0.22
N ASN A 85 -9.94 5.79 1.01
CA ASN A 85 -8.79 6.67 1.27
C ASN A 85 -7.49 6.13 0.65
N SER A 86 -7.32 4.80 0.62
CA SER A 86 -6.17 4.15 -0.03
C SER A 86 -6.21 4.33 -1.56
N GLY A 87 -7.41 4.35 -2.16
CA GLY A 87 -7.62 4.68 -3.57
C GLY A 87 -7.25 6.13 -3.88
N ILE A 88 -7.69 7.09 -3.07
CA ILE A 88 -7.31 8.51 -3.21
C ILE A 88 -5.79 8.67 -3.12
N ALA A 89 -5.15 8.02 -2.13
CA ALA A 89 -3.70 8.03 -1.98
C ALA A 89 -2.99 7.52 -3.24
N ARG A 90 -3.51 6.44 -3.85
CA ARG A 90 -2.93 5.86 -5.06
C ARG A 90 -2.91 6.84 -6.22
N ILE A 91 -4.00 7.56 -6.45
CA ILE A 91 -4.08 8.55 -7.55
C ILE A 91 -3.15 9.73 -7.28
N ASN A 92 -3.09 10.21 -6.04
CA ASN A 92 -2.17 11.30 -5.67
C ASN A 92 -0.70 10.88 -5.83
N LEU A 93 -0.35 9.65 -5.43
CA LEU A 93 0.99 9.10 -5.63
C LEU A 93 1.31 8.91 -7.11
N TYR A 94 0.36 8.45 -7.93
CA TYR A 94 0.53 8.32 -9.37
C TYR A 94 0.81 9.67 -10.04
N LYS A 95 0.06 10.71 -9.68
CA LYS A 95 0.28 12.07 -10.18
C LYS A 95 1.69 12.61 -9.86
N LYS A 96 2.24 12.24 -8.71
CA LYS A 96 3.58 12.68 -8.28
C LYS A 96 4.70 11.77 -8.80
N TYR A 97 4.42 10.47 -8.91
CA TYR A 97 5.34 9.42 -9.30
C TYR A 97 4.61 8.45 -10.25
N PRO A 98 4.66 8.67 -11.57
CA PRO A 98 3.94 7.84 -12.54
C PRO A 98 4.26 6.34 -12.42
N GLU A 99 5.53 6.03 -12.14
CA GLU A 99 6.04 4.66 -11.92
C GLU A 99 5.45 3.95 -10.69
N SER A 100 4.75 4.67 -9.80
CA SER A 100 4.15 4.09 -8.59
C SER A 100 2.89 3.26 -8.87
N LEU A 101 2.32 3.38 -10.07
CA LEU A 101 1.12 2.65 -10.49
C LEU A 101 1.49 1.36 -11.22
N LYS A 102 1.40 0.24 -10.51
CA LYS A 102 1.50 -1.11 -11.08
C LYS A 102 0.16 -1.60 -11.61
N VAL A 103 0.18 -2.44 -12.66
CA VAL A 103 -1.03 -3.08 -13.24
C VAL A 103 -1.85 -3.83 -12.19
N VAL A 104 -1.20 -4.45 -11.20
CA VAL A 104 -1.87 -5.14 -10.10
C VAL A 104 -2.82 -4.24 -9.28
N HIS A 105 -2.63 -2.92 -9.31
CA HIS A 105 -3.55 -1.98 -8.65
C HIS A 105 -4.90 -1.85 -9.37
N LEU A 106 -5.01 -2.31 -10.62
CA LEU A 106 -6.26 -2.34 -11.38
C LEU A 106 -7.14 -3.56 -11.06
N LEU A 107 -6.56 -4.59 -10.43
CA LEU A 107 -7.28 -5.83 -10.13
C LEU A 107 -8.58 -5.61 -9.32
N PRO A 108 -8.62 -4.77 -8.26
CA PRO A 108 -9.86 -4.51 -7.53
C PRO A 108 -10.95 -3.89 -8.41
N ALA A 109 -10.57 -3.00 -9.34
CA ALA A 109 -11.51 -2.43 -10.30
C ALA A 109 -12.03 -3.53 -11.23
N THR A 110 -11.15 -4.28 -11.89
CA THR A 110 -11.56 -5.36 -12.80
C THR A 110 -12.45 -6.41 -12.12
N PHE A 111 -12.18 -6.73 -10.84
CA PHE A 111 -13.02 -7.63 -10.06
C PHE A 111 -14.42 -7.03 -9.81
N TYR A 112 -14.49 -5.75 -9.44
CA TYR A 112 -15.77 -5.07 -9.25
C TYR A 112 -16.58 -5.02 -10.56
N TYR A 113 -15.97 -4.56 -11.65
CA TYR A 113 -16.63 -4.47 -12.97
C TYR A 113 -17.12 -5.85 -13.44
N ARG A 114 -16.29 -6.90 -13.31
CA ARG A 114 -16.64 -8.26 -13.72
C ARG A 114 -17.81 -8.86 -12.94
N ASN A 115 -17.86 -8.67 -11.61
CA ASN A 115 -18.83 -9.37 -10.78
C ASN A 115 -20.09 -8.54 -10.47
N CYS A 116 -19.99 -7.21 -10.40
CA CYS A 116 -21.12 -6.38 -9.99
C CYS A 116 -21.97 -5.88 -11.16
N ILE A 117 -21.37 -5.59 -12.32
CA ILE A 117 -22.13 -5.06 -13.48
C ILE A 117 -23.08 -6.09 -14.09
N PRO A 118 -22.70 -7.35 -14.30
CA PRO A 118 -23.63 -8.35 -14.81
C PRO A 118 -24.80 -8.59 -13.86
N VAL A 119 -24.58 -8.49 -12.55
CA VAL A 119 -25.64 -8.63 -11.54
C VAL A 119 -26.65 -7.49 -11.63
N VAL A 120 -26.20 -6.25 -11.84
CA VAL A 120 -27.11 -5.11 -12.06
C VAL A 120 -27.91 -5.29 -13.36
N MET A 121 -27.26 -5.72 -14.44
CA MET A 121 -27.93 -5.98 -15.73
C MET A 121 -28.92 -7.16 -15.68
N PHE A 122 -28.66 -8.17 -14.84
CA PHE A 122 -29.51 -9.37 -14.70
C PHE A 122 -30.69 -9.15 -13.75
N VAL A 123 -30.57 -8.22 -12.80
CA VAL A 123 -31.64 -7.86 -11.84
C VAL A 123 -32.63 -6.83 -12.43
N GLY A 124 -32.39 -6.34 -13.65
CA GLY A 124 -33.39 -5.56 -14.39
C GLY A 124 -33.74 -4.22 -13.76
N LEU A 125 -32.74 -3.48 -13.26
CA LEU A 125 -32.82 -2.05 -12.98
C LEU A 125 -32.19 -1.26 -14.13
#